data_AF-A0AAP2DJ64-F1
#
_entry.id   AF-A0AAP2DJ64-F1
#
_cell.length_a   1.000
_cell.length_b   1.000
_cell.length_c   1.000
_cell.angle_alpha   90.00
_cell.angle_beta   90.00
_cell.angle_gamma   90.00
#
_symmetry.space_group_name_H-M   'P 1'
#
loop_
_entity.id
_entity.type
_entity.pdbx_description
1 polymer ?
#
loop_
_entity_poly.entity_id
_entity_poly.type
_entity_poly.pdbx_seq_one_letter_code
_entity_poly.pdbx_strand_id
1 'polypeptide(L)' 'MTKFIELKVSDESETKTQLVNVACIGRVYANPQSNRKSIVELNYQSVTDAPVYLEVEMAYETLRAYLV' A
#
# COMPACT_ATOMS: atom_id res chain seq x y z
N MET A 1 -2.75 -17.35 7.37
CA MET A 1 -2.34 -16.19 8.19
C MET A 1 -2.30 -14.99 7.28
N THR A 2 -3.29 -14.11 7.38
CA THR A 2 -3.38 -12.89 6.57
C THR A 2 -2.22 -11.96 6.96
N LYS A 3 -1.35 -11.64 5.99
CA LYS A 3 -0.13 -10.85 6.25
C LYS A 3 -0.36 -9.35 6.11
N PHE A 4 -1.56 -8.94 5.69
CA PHE A 4 -1.94 -7.56 5.42
C PHE A 4 -3.26 -7.23 6.11
N ILE A 5 -3.38 -5.98 6.55
CA ILE A 5 -4.55 -5.40 7.18
C ILE A 5 -5.06 -4.30 6.26
N GLU A 6 -6.35 -4.31 5.96
CA GLU A 6 -6.99 -3.23 5.22
C GLU A 6 -7.32 -2.07 6.18
N LEU A 7 -6.79 -0.88 5.89
CA LEU A 7 -7.00 0.33 6.67
C LEU A 7 -7.58 1.43 5.79
N LYS A 8 -8.54 2.17 6.36
CA LYS A 8 -9.03 3.42 5.78
C LYS A 8 -8.17 4.56 6.30
N VAL A 9 -7.50 5.25 5.40
CA VAL A 9 -6.63 6.39 5.68
C VAL A 9 -7.29 7.62 5.11
N SER A 10 -7.55 8.62 5.95
CA SER A 10 -8.03 9.91 5.51
C SER A 10 -6.81 10.81 5.26
N ASP A 11 -6.65 11.23 4.01
CA ASP A 11 -5.76 12.33 3.65
C ASP A 11 -6.61 13.59 3.41
N GLU A 12 -6.04 14.78 3.46
CA GLU A 12 -6.67 16.10 3.65
C GLU A 12 -7.95 16.39 2.82
N SER A 13 -8.19 15.67 1.72
CA SER A 13 -9.38 15.78 0.86
C SER A 13 -10.10 14.45 0.54
N GLU A 14 -9.54 13.29 0.87
CA GLU A 14 -10.07 11.99 0.44
C GLU A 14 -9.82 10.86 1.46
N THR A 15 -10.83 10.00 1.63
CA THR A 15 -10.65 8.72 2.34
C THR A 15 -10.19 7.66 1.36
N LYS A 16 -9.01 7.09 1.58
CA LYS A 16 -8.38 6.07 0.75
C LYS A 16 -8.24 4.76 1.52
N THR A 17 -8.41 3.65 0.83
CA THR A 17 -8.13 2.33 1.39
C THR A 17 -6.70 1.93 1.08
N GLN A 18 -5.97 1.45 2.09
CA GLN A 18 -4.59 0.98 1.96
C GLN A 18 -4.45 -0.40 2.61
N LEU A 19 -3.61 -1.26 2.02
CA LEU A 19 -3.21 -2.52 2.65
C LEU A 19 -1.90 -2.29 3.41
N VAL A 20 -1.90 -2.52 4.71
CA VAL A 20 -0.71 -2.37 5.54
C VAL A 20 -0.23 -3.75 5.97
N ASN A 21 1.06 -4.03 5.76
CA ASN A 21 1.64 -5.28 6.25
C ASN A 21 1.55 -5.35 7.78
N VAL A 22 1.28 -6.53 8.36
CA VAL A 22 1.15 -6.72 9.82
C VAL A 22 2.41 -6.29 10.59
N ALA A 23 3.60 -6.42 9.99
CA ALA A 23 4.84 -5.94 10.58
C ALA A 23 5.05 -4.41 10.47
N CYS A 24 4.08 -3.69 9.87
CA CYS A 24 4.11 -2.25 9.63
C CYS A 24 5.32 -1.75 8.79
N ILE A 25 5.98 -2.66 8.08
CA ILE A 25 7.16 -2.37 7.25
C ILE A 25 6.81 -1.87 5.84
N GLY A 26 5.53 -1.80 5.49
CA GLY A 26 5.12 -1.34 4.18
C GLY A 26 3.61 -1.28 3.99
N ARG A 27 3.20 -0.52 2.97
CA ARG A 27 1.82 -0.25 2.61
C ARG A 27 1.63 -0.43 1.10
N VAL A 28 0.43 -0.82 0.68
CA VAL A 28 0.03 -0.91 -0.72
C VAL A 28 -1.19 -0.03 -0.92
N TYR A 29 -1.17 0.77 -1.97
CA TYR A 29 -2.28 1.63 -2.36
C TYR A 29 -2.39 1.74 -3.88
N ALA A 30 -3.55 2.17 -4.36
CA ALA A 30 -3.80 2.34 -5.79
C ALA A 30 -2.90 3.42 -6.40
N ASN A 31 -2.42 3.20 -7.62
CA ASN A 31 -1.66 4.22 -8.34
C ASN A 31 -2.63 5.32 -8.85
N PRO A 32 -2.45 6.60 -8.47
CA PRO A 32 -3.36 7.67 -8.86
C PRO A 32 -3.35 7.95 -10.38
N GLN A 33 -2.31 7.53 -11.09
CA GLN A 33 -2.16 7.73 -12.53
C GLN A 33 -2.54 6.49 -13.34
N SER A 34 -2.80 5.35 -12.70
CA SER A 34 -3.09 4.10 -13.41
C SER A 34 -3.94 3.12 -12.62
N ASN A 35 -5.09 2.74 -13.18
CA ASN A 35 -5.95 1.69 -12.60
C ASN A 35 -5.39 0.26 -12.81
N ARG A 36 -4.29 0.12 -13.56
CA ARG A 36 -3.62 -1.17 -13.81
C ARG A 36 -2.42 -1.40 -12.92
N LYS A 37 -2.00 -0.39 -12.17
CA LYS A 37 -0.83 -0.44 -11.31
C LYS A 37 -1.21 -0.17 -9.85
N SER A 38 -0.36 -0.66 -8.96
CA SER A 38 -0.42 -0.36 -7.54
C SER A 38 0.94 0.12 -7.09
N ILE A 39 0.97 0.92 -6.03
CA ILE A 39 2.20 1.40 -5.43
C ILE A 39 2.41 0.64 -4.13
N VAL A 40 3.62 0.11 -3.95
CA VAL A 40 4.08 -0.49 -2.71
C VAL A 40 5.10 0.46 -2.09
N GLU A 41 4.75 1.00 -0.94
CA GLU A 41 5.63 1.79 -0.09
C GLU A 41 6.28 0.86 0.95
N LEU A 42 7.61 0.85 1.01
CA LEU A 42 8.38 0.10 1.99
C LEU A 42 9.04 1.09 2.95
N ASN A 43 8.67 0.98 4.22
CA ASN A 43 9.23 1.77 5.30
C ASN A 43 10.32 0.93 5.99
N TYR A 44 11.57 1.34 5.81
CA TYR A 44 12.67 0.77 6.58
C TYR A 44 12.57 1.28 8.02
N GLN A 45 12.99 0.46 8.99
CA GLN A 45 12.93 0.79 10.43
C GLN A 45 13.81 1.99 10.83
N SER A 46 14.55 2.59 9.89
CA SER A 46 15.36 3.77 10.13
C SER A 46 14.54 5.03 9.88
N VAL A 47 14.45 5.89 10.90
CA VAL A 47 13.73 7.18 10.85
C VAL A 47 14.37 8.15 9.84
N THR A 48 15.61 7.88 9.42
CA THR A 48 16.37 8.74 8.50
C THR A 48 16.23 8.38 7.03
N ASP A 49 15.72 7.18 6.73
CA ASP A 49 15.70 6.70 5.35
C ASP A 49 14.35 7.04 4.70
N ALA A 50 14.41 7.63 3.51
CA ALA A 50 13.21 7.90 2.74
C ALA A 50 12.51 6.57 2.39
N PRO A 51 11.16 6.53 2.40
CA PRO A 51 10.42 5.35 1.98
C PRO A 51 10.78 4.97 0.54
N VAL A 52 10.86 3.66 0.28
CA VAL A 52 11.06 3.14 -1.07
C VAL A 52 9.71 2.85 -1.69
N TYR A 53 9.48 3.37 -2.89
CA TYR A 53 8.25 3.16 -3.66
C TYR A 53 8.53 2.23 -4.84
N LEU A 54 7.73 1.17 -4.96
CA LEU A 54 7.78 0.23 -6.08
C LEU A 54 6.43 0.26 -6.81
N GLU A 55 6.48 0.38 -8.13
CA GLU A 55 5.30 0.19 -8.97
C GLU A 55 5.13 -1.30 -9.31
N VAL A 56 3.93 -1.81 -9.08
CA VAL A 56 3.55 -3.18 -9.45
C VAL A 56 2.57 -3.11 -10.61
N GLU A 57 2.84 -3.86 -11.67
CA GLU A 57 1.95 -4.07 -12.84
C GLU A 57 0.74 -4.96 -12.46
N MET A 58 -0.02 -4.55 -11.45
CA MET A 58 -1.25 -5.19 -11.02
C MET A 58 -2.21 -4.18 -10.40
N ALA A 59 -3.50 -4.29 -10.72
CA ALA A 59 -4.54 -3.45 -10.15
C ALA A 59 -4.71 -3.69 -8.65
N TYR A 60 -5.03 -2.62 -7.90
CA TYR A 60 -5.12 -2.65 -6.44
C TYR A 60 -6.15 -3.66 -5.93
N GLU A 61 -7.35 -3.70 -6.52
CA GLU A 61 -8.39 -4.66 -6.10
C GLU A 61 -7.97 -6.12 -6.32
N THR A 62 -7.21 -6.39 -7.37
CA THR A 62 -6.64 -7.72 -7.61
C THR A 62 -5.64 -8.09 -6.52
N LEU A 63 -4.70 -7.18 -6.20
CA LEU A 63 -3.73 -7.35 -5.12
C LEU A 63 -4.41 -7.55 -3.76
N ARG A 64 -5.45 -6.77 -3.48
CA ARG A 64 -6.26 -6.88 -2.27
C ARG A 64 -6.90 -8.25 -2.12
N ALA A 65 -7.52 -8.78 -3.17
CA ALA A 65 -8.12 -10.11 -3.15
C ALA A 65 -7.10 -11.26 -2.94
N TYR A 66 -5.83 -11.06 -3.32
CA TYR A 66 -4.77 -12.05 -3.09
C TYR A 66 -4.17 -12.00 -1.67
N LEU A 67 -4.21 -10.84 -1.01
CA LEU A 67 -3.46 -10.57 0.22
C LEU A 67 -4.33 -10.56 1.49
N VAL A 68 -5.64 -10.33 1.35
CA VAL A 68 -6.64 -10.27 2.43
C VAL A 68 -7.53 -11.50 2.39
#